data_AF-A0AAN6P7K0-F1
#
_entry.id   AF-A0AAN6P7K0-F1
#
_cell.length_a   1.000
_cell.length_b   1.000
_cell.length_c   1.000
_cell.angle_alpha   90.00
_cell.angle_beta   90.00
_cell.angle_gamma   90.00
#
_symmetry.space_group_name_H-M   'P 1'
#
loop_
_entity.id
_entity.type
_entity.pdbx_description
1 polymer ?
#
loop_
_entity_poly.entity_id
_entity_poly.type
_entity_poly.pdbx_seq_one_letter_code
_entity_poly.pdbx_strand_id
1 'polypeptide(L)'
;MLYEHHNTPRRNRAIGTILHYQKAGKPCNKTAIFRENGIGKTQGFLALKRYYENNGKDDGRTFHNASNFKETRGRKKKFTPKALAILERFLESHGFDGRTIPWEGLPRAAGLDIEVSGETVRRAVKEMHFRKIRFSDECHFGFGPQGKLWVIRRPWERHCPDCIIEKEEPAEKDKKRLHCNNNGKMSLQIYRDKILEPVVGHWLRKGEDFILEEDNDNGLESYFNCPSSPDFVPIEKAWQLPKQYLRKRGKWDDEEVRGLVEEGWAALSQETINSWVDQIPQILQDCIDLEGAMTGH
;
A
#
# COMPACT_ATOMS: atom_id res chain seq x y z
N MET A 1 5.59 -41.21 11.39
CA MET A 1 6.41 -40.58 12.45
C MET A 1 6.04 -39.09 12.46
N LEU A 2 5.19 -38.67 13.40
CA LEU A 2 4.66 -37.31 13.45
C LEU A 2 5.74 -36.35 13.96
N TYR A 3 6.10 -35.35 13.16
CA TYR A 3 7.07 -34.33 13.56
C TYR A 3 6.35 -33.28 14.41
N GLU A 4 6.43 -33.43 15.73
CA GLU A 4 5.84 -32.52 16.69
C GLU A 4 6.57 -31.16 16.72
N HIS A 5 5.96 -30.13 16.15
CA HIS A 5 6.43 -28.75 16.21
C HIS A 5 6.24 -28.16 17.62
N HIS A 6 7.15 -28.45 18.55
CA HIS A 6 7.11 -27.94 19.95
C HIS A 6 8.34 -27.12 20.35
N ASN A 7 9.03 -26.49 19.40
CA ASN A 7 10.38 -25.95 19.60
C ASN A 7 10.43 -24.62 20.37
N THR A 8 9.40 -23.77 20.32
CA THR A 8 9.43 -22.39 20.86
C THR A 8 9.44 -22.32 22.40
N PRO A 9 8.61 -23.06 23.15
CA PRO A 9 8.60 -22.98 24.61
C PRO A 9 9.84 -23.57 25.28
N ARG A 10 10.54 -24.51 24.62
CA ARG A 10 11.76 -25.13 25.15
C ARG A 10 12.96 -24.18 25.07
N ARG A 11 13.08 -23.45 23.95
CA ARG A 11 14.16 -22.47 23.72
C ARG A 11 14.08 -21.30 24.70
N ASN A 12 12.89 -20.75 24.91
CA ASN A 12 12.69 -19.64 25.84
C ASN A 12 12.99 -20.05 27.29
N ARG A 13 12.66 -21.28 27.68
CA ARG A 13 13.03 -21.82 29.00
C ARG A 13 14.54 -21.93 29.19
N ALA A 14 15.26 -22.47 28.20
CA ALA A 14 16.71 -22.58 28.25
C ALA A 14 17.40 -21.21 28.32
N ILE A 15 16.96 -20.25 27.51
CA ILE A 15 17.48 -18.87 27.51
C ILE A 15 17.20 -18.20 28.85
N GLY A 16 15.97 -18.27 29.36
CA GLY A 16 15.60 -17.70 30.66
C GLY A 16 16.44 -18.27 31.82
N THR A 17 16.71 -19.58 31.80
CA THR A 17 17.57 -20.24 32.80
C THR A 17 19.00 -19.70 32.74
N ILE A 18 19.57 -19.56 31.53
CA ILE A 18 20.92 -19.01 31.35
C ILE A 18 21.00 -17.57 31.88
N LEU A 19 20.02 -16.72 31.53
CA LEU A 19 19.98 -15.33 31.98
C LEU A 19 19.82 -15.21 33.49
N HIS A 20 19.03 -16.09 34.11
CA HIS A 20 18.87 -16.14 35.56
C HIS A 20 20.21 -16.43 36.25
N TYR A 21 20.95 -17.46 35.79
CA TYR A 21 22.26 -17.79 36.36
C TYR A 21 23.28 -16.68 36.15
N GLN A 22 23.30 -16.06 34.97
CA GLN A 22 24.18 -14.93 34.67
C GLN A 22 23.87 -13.72 35.55
N LYS A 23 22.58 -13.38 35.72
CA LYS A 23 22.15 -12.29 36.61
C LYS A 23 22.49 -12.56 38.08
N ALA A 24 22.43 -13.83 38.49
CA ALA A 24 22.80 -14.26 39.83
C ALA A 24 24.32 -14.42 40.04
N GLY A 25 25.15 -14.13 39.03
CA GLY A 25 26.62 -14.28 39.11
C GLY A 25 27.10 -15.73 39.27
N LYS A 26 26.24 -16.72 38.97
CA LYS A 26 26.55 -18.14 39.12
C LYS A 26 27.21 -18.72 37.86
N PRO A 27 28.17 -19.65 37.99
CA PRO A 27 28.73 -20.33 36.82
C PRO A 27 27.61 -21.10 36.08
N CYS A 28 27.50 -20.90 34.76
CA CYS A 28 26.48 -21.54 33.93
C CYS A 28 27.09 -22.39 32.83
N ASN A 29 26.76 -23.69 32.80
CA ASN A 29 27.09 -24.55 31.67
C ASN A 29 25.95 -24.52 30.65
N LYS A 30 26.06 -23.60 29.69
CA LYS A 30 25.05 -23.37 28.64
C LYS A 30 24.74 -24.65 27.85
N THR A 31 25.75 -25.49 27.59
CA THR A 31 25.56 -26.74 26.82
C THR A 31 24.75 -27.77 27.60
N ALA A 32 24.94 -27.86 28.92
CA ALA A 32 24.15 -28.74 29.78
C ALA A 32 22.68 -28.29 29.83
N ILE A 33 22.44 -26.99 30.01
CA ILE A 33 21.09 -26.40 30.02
C ILE A 33 20.36 -26.64 28.69
N PHE A 34 21.06 -26.55 27.55
CA PHE A 34 20.47 -26.89 26.26
C PHE A 34 20.08 -28.36 26.18
N ARG A 35 20.93 -29.27 26.66
CA ARG A 35 20.66 -30.72 26.67
C ARG A 35 19.46 -31.07 27.55
N GLU A 36 19.37 -30.51 28.75
CA GLU A 36 18.24 -30.70 29.67
C GLU A 36 16.90 -30.24 29.08
N ASN A 37 16.94 -29.20 28.24
CA ASN A 37 15.76 -28.70 27.54
C ASN A 37 15.51 -29.37 26.18
N GLY A 38 16.28 -30.41 25.83
CA GLY A 38 16.15 -31.15 24.58
C GLY A 38 16.55 -30.36 23.33
N ILE A 39 17.46 -29.39 23.46
CA ILE A 39 17.94 -28.52 22.38
C ILE A 39 19.37 -28.92 22.00
N GLY A 40 19.61 -29.13 20.70
CA GLY A 40 20.96 -29.38 20.19
C GLY A 40 21.88 -28.17 20.42
N LYS A 41 23.17 -28.41 20.74
CA LYS A 41 24.17 -27.37 21.06
C LYS A 41 24.16 -26.20 20.06
N THR A 42 24.24 -26.49 18.77
CA THR A 42 24.25 -25.46 17.69
C THR A 42 22.98 -24.63 17.69
N GLN A 43 21.82 -25.26 17.85
CA GLN A 43 20.52 -24.57 17.88
C GLN A 43 20.38 -23.69 19.13
N GLY A 44 20.87 -24.17 20.28
CA GLY A 44 20.86 -23.41 21.53
C GLY A 44 21.72 -22.13 21.46
N PHE A 45 22.93 -22.23 20.92
CA PHE A 45 23.79 -21.05 20.73
C PHE A 45 23.25 -20.07 19.69
N LEU A 46 22.65 -20.55 18.59
CA LEU A 46 21.99 -19.69 17.62
C LEU A 46 20.81 -18.93 18.23
N ALA A 47 19.99 -19.59 19.06
CA ALA A 47 18.89 -18.95 19.75
C ALA A 47 19.37 -17.89 20.76
N LEU A 48 20.42 -18.20 21.53
CA LEU A 48 21.00 -17.25 22.48
C LEU A 48 21.62 -16.02 21.77
N LYS A 49 22.29 -16.23 20.63
CA LYS A 49 22.83 -15.14 19.80
C LYS A 49 21.71 -14.20 19.33
N ARG A 50 20.62 -14.76 18.80
CA ARG A 50 19.45 -13.99 18.35
C ARG A 50 18.79 -13.19 19.48
N TYR A 51 18.69 -13.78 20.67
CA TYR A 51 18.16 -13.09 21.84
C TYR A 51 18.93 -11.80 22.16
N TYR A 52 20.27 -11.84 22.14
CA TYR A 52 21.08 -10.65 22.39
C TYR A 52 21.03 -9.64 21.23
N GLU A 53 21.02 -10.10 19.98
CA GLU A 53 20.88 -9.23 18.79
C GLU A 53 19.55 -8.47 18.77
N ASN A 54 18.48 -9.08 19.29
CA ASN A 54 17.15 -8.48 19.35
C ASN A 54 16.86 -7.74 20.67
N ASN A 55 17.89 -7.35 21.43
CA ASN A 55 17.75 -6.64 22.72
C ASN A 55 16.82 -7.35 23.73
N GLY A 56 16.83 -8.69 23.73
CA GLY A 56 15.99 -9.49 24.63
C GLY A 56 14.53 -9.66 24.21
N LYS A 57 14.15 -9.21 23.01
CA LYS A 57 12.84 -9.51 22.39
C LYS A 57 12.97 -10.76 21.51
N ASP A 58 12.82 -11.94 22.10
CA ASP A 58 12.62 -13.18 21.34
C ASP A 58 11.11 -13.51 21.32
N ASP A 59 10.35 -12.71 20.58
CA ASP A 59 8.98 -13.02 20.22
C ASP A 59 9.02 -14.07 19.11
N GLY A 60 9.16 -15.34 19.49
CA GLY A 60 9.24 -16.49 18.58
C GLY A 60 8.02 -16.72 17.64
N ARG A 61 7.22 -15.68 17.37
CA ARG A 61 6.11 -15.60 16.41
C ARG A 61 6.39 -14.67 15.22
N THR A 62 7.43 -13.85 15.24
CA THR A 62 7.53 -12.66 14.35
C THR A 62 8.86 -12.55 13.62
N PHE A 63 9.51 -13.69 13.35
CA PHE A 63 10.75 -13.76 12.58
C PHE A 63 10.63 -13.12 11.18
N HIS A 64 9.46 -13.18 10.55
CA HIS A 64 9.21 -12.60 9.22
C HIS A 64 8.81 -11.12 9.24
N ASN A 65 8.56 -10.52 10.42
CA ASN A 65 8.12 -9.12 10.55
C ASN A 65 9.18 -8.21 11.18
N ALA A 66 10.39 -8.73 11.45
CA ALA A 66 11.49 -7.88 11.91
C ALA A 66 11.94 -6.96 10.76
N SER A 67 12.06 -5.65 11.02
CA SER A 67 12.47 -4.63 10.04
C SER A 67 13.81 -4.93 9.36
N ASN A 68 14.64 -5.77 9.99
CA ASN A 68 15.98 -6.10 9.56
C ASN A 68 16.06 -7.47 8.87
N PHE A 69 14.94 -8.18 8.75
CA PHE A 69 14.87 -9.48 8.10
C PHE A 69 14.67 -9.30 6.60
N LYS A 70 15.72 -9.53 5.82
CA LYS A 70 15.62 -9.61 4.36
C LYS A 70 15.10 -11.00 4.00
N GLU A 71 13.84 -11.10 3.58
CA GLU A 71 13.23 -12.37 3.15
C GLU A 71 14.10 -13.00 2.04
N THR A 72 14.71 -14.14 2.37
CA THR A 72 15.57 -14.91 1.45
C THR A 72 14.81 -16.08 0.85
N ARG A 73 13.62 -16.41 1.38
CA ARG A 73 12.75 -17.46 0.86
C ARG A 73 11.78 -16.84 -0.14
N GLY A 74 12.19 -16.90 -1.39
CA GLY A 74 11.34 -16.60 -2.54
C GLY A 74 11.98 -17.18 -3.79
N ARG A 75 11.15 -17.73 -4.69
CA ARG A 75 11.63 -18.11 -6.02
C ARG A 75 12.14 -16.84 -6.70
N LYS A 76 13.41 -16.81 -7.11
CA LYS A 76 13.97 -15.66 -7.84
C LYS A 76 13.07 -15.32 -9.03
N LYS A 77 12.77 -14.03 -9.21
CA LYS A 77 12.01 -13.55 -10.37
C LYS A 77 12.75 -13.99 -11.64
N LYS A 78 12.01 -14.58 -12.58
CA LYS A 78 12.57 -15.08 -13.84
C LYS A 78 12.89 -13.95 -14.83
N PHE A 79 12.17 -12.85 -14.71
CA PHE A 79 12.42 -11.64 -15.47
C PHE A 79 13.23 -10.64 -14.64
N THR A 80 14.29 -10.12 -15.24
CA THR A 80 15.00 -8.95 -14.71
C THR A 80 14.27 -7.67 -15.15
N PRO A 81 14.39 -6.55 -14.42
CA PRO A 81 13.79 -5.28 -14.83
C PRO A 81 14.20 -4.85 -16.25
N LYS A 82 15.45 -5.10 -16.64
CA LYS A 82 15.97 -4.81 -17.99
C LYS A 82 15.31 -5.67 -19.06
N ALA A 83 15.08 -6.96 -18.79
CA ALA A 83 14.39 -7.85 -19.73
C ALA A 83 12.94 -7.41 -19.95
N LEU A 84 12.26 -6.95 -18.90
CA LEU A 84 10.89 -6.46 -19.04
C LEU A 84 10.80 -5.16 -19.86
N ALA A 85 11.73 -4.23 -19.66
CA ALA A 85 11.78 -3.01 -20.47
C ALA A 85 11.98 -3.30 -21.97
N ILE A 86 12.69 -4.38 -22.32
CA ILE A 86 12.86 -4.83 -23.72
C ILE A 86 11.55 -5.40 -24.27
N LEU A 87 10.85 -6.25 -23.49
CA LEU A 87 9.54 -6.80 -23.85
C LEU A 87 8.51 -5.70 -24.09
N GLU A 88 8.50 -4.70 -23.22
CA GLU A 88 7.58 -3.57 -23.27
C GLU A 88 7.81 -2.71 -24.51
N ARG A 89 9.06 -2.28 -24.74
CA ARG A 89 9.43 -1.54 -25.94
C ARG A 89 9.06 -2.30 -27.22
N PHE A 90 9.19 -3.62 -27.21
CA PHE A 90 8.80 -4.46 -28.34
C PHE A 90 7.29 -4.44 -28.57
N LEU A 91 6.47 -4.57 -27.53
CA LEU A 91 5.01 -4.50 -27.61
C LEU A 91 4.53 -3.11 -28.07
N GLU A 92 5.17 -2.05 -27.61
CA GLU A 92 4.87 -0.67 -28.01
C GLU A 92 5.22 -0.42 -29.48
N SER A 93 6.43 -0.83 -29.92
CA SER A 93 6.87 -0.58 -31.28
C SER A 93 6.14 -1.40 -32.33
N HIS A 94 5.68 -2.61 -31.98
CA HIS A 94 4.95 -3.50 -32.90
C HIS A 94 3.43 -3.42 -32.73
N GLY A 95 2.93 -2.65 -31.75
CA GLY A 95 1.50 -2.37 -31.57
C GLY A 95 0.61 -3.62 -31.62
N PHE A 96 -0.32 -3.65 -32.58
CA PHE A 96 -1.25 -4.77 -32.77
C PHE A 96 -0.54 -6.09 -33.11
N ASP A 97 0.47 -6.05 -34.00
CA ASP A 97 1.19 -7.25 -34.45
C ASP A 97 1.97 -7.87 -33.29
N GLY A 98 2.57 -7.05 -32.43
CA GLY A 98 3.22 -7.51 -31.20
C GLY A 98 2.27 -8.22 -30.22
N ARG A 99 0.99 -7.81 -30.18
CA ARG A 99 -0.04 -8.38 -29.30
C ARG A 99 -0.64 -9.69 -29.81
N THR A 100 -0.42 -10.05 -31.08
CA THR A 100 -0.85 -11.34 -31.64
C THR A 100 0.13 -12.48 -31.33
N ILE A 101 1.34 -12.15 -30.88
CA ILE A 101 2.35 -13.15 -30.50
C ILE A 101 1.88 -13.87 -29.23
N PRO A 102 1.86 -15.22 -29.22
CA PRO A 102 1.58 -15.98 -28.01
C PRO A 102 2.52 -15.57 -26.87
N TRP A 103 1.99 -15.49 -25.65
CA TRP A 103 2.76 -15.02 -24.49
C TRP A 103 4.05 -15.82 -24.28
N GLU A 104 4.06 -17.13 -24.56
CA GLU A 104 5.26 -17.97 -24.51
C GLU A 104 6.35 -17.54 -25.50
N GLY A 105 5.94 -17.07 -26.68
CA GLY A 105 6.83 -16.69 -27.78
C GLY A 105 7.30 -15.23 -27.70
N LEU A 106 6.63 -14.39 -26.91
CA LEU A 106 6.90 -12.96 -26.82
C LEU A 106 8.36 -12.64 -26.39
N PRO A 107 8.97 -13.30 -25.38
CA PRO A 107 10.36 -13.06 -25.04
C PRO A 107 11.31 -13.30 -26.21
N ARG A 108 11.12 -14.42 -26.92
CA ARG A 108 11.96 -14.75 -28.08
C ARG A 108 11.78 -13.75 -29.22
N ALA A 109 10.55 -13.31 -29.47
CA ALA A 109 10.25 -12.28 -30.47
C ALA A 109 10.91 -10.93 -30.13
N ALA A 110 10.94 -10.57 -28.84
CA ALA A 110 11.65 -9.39 -28.34
C ALA A 110 13.18 -9.56 -28.26
N GLY A 111 13.74 -10.68 -28.72
CA GLY A 111 15.18 -10.96 -28.71
C GLY A 111 15.74 -11.39 -27.35
N LEU A 112 14.88 -11.84 -26.43
CA LEU A 112 15.26 -12.36 -25.12
C LEU A 112 15.28 -13.89 -25.13
N ASP A 113 16.41 -14.46 -24.72
CA ASP A 113 16.55 -15.91 -24.52
C ASP A 113 16.04 -16.32 -23.13
N ILE A 114 14.73 -16.22 -22.93
CA ILE A 114 14.06 -16.54 -21.67
C ILE A 114 12.89 -17.50 -21.95
N GLU A 115 13.03 -18.75 -21.53
CA GLU A 115 11.97 -19.75 -21.65
C GLU A 115 11.10 -19.82 -20.39
N VAL A 116 9.85 -19.39 -20.53
CA VAL A 116 8.86 -19.37 -19.46
C VAL A 116 7.46 -19.63 -20.02
N SER A 117 6.56 -20.13 -19.17
CA SER A 117 5.13 -20.25 -19.51
C SER A 117 4.54 -18.89 -19.86
N GLY A 118 3.58 -18.83 -20.78
CA GLY A 118 2.92 -17.58 -21.18
C GLY A 118 2.30 -16.85 -20.00
N GLU A 119 1.74 -17.57 -19.02
CA GLU A 119 1.17 -16.96 -17.81
C GLU A 119 2.22 -16.17 -16.99
N THR A 120 3.47 -16.64 -16.97
CA THR A 120 4.57 -15.91 -16.29
C THR A 120 4.92 -14.64 -17.05
N VAL A 121 4.89 -14.66 -18.39
CA VAL A 121 5.13 -13.48 -19.23
C VAL A 121 3.99 -12.48 -19.07
N ARG A 122 2.76 -12.94 -19.25
CA ARG A 122 1.53 -12.16 -19.09
C ARG A 122 1.50 -11.44 -17.75
N ARG A 123 1.76 -12.14 -16.64
CA ARG A 123 1.78 -11.54 -15.32
C ARG A 123 2.87 -10.47 -15.20
N ALA A 124 4.08 -10.77 -15.67
CA ALA A 124 5.20 -9.83 -15.57
C ALA A 124 5.03 -8.58 -16.45
N VAL A 125 4.41 -8.71 -17.62
CA VAL A 125 4.11 -7.59 -18.53
C VAL A 125 2.91 -6.76 -18.01
N LYS A 126 1.84 -7.43 -17.54
CA LYS A 126 0.67 -6.76 -16.96
C LYS A 126 1.04 -5.89 -15.76
N GLU A 127 1.86 -6.39 -14.83
CA GLU A 127 2.31 -5.62 -13.65
C GLU A 127 3.01 -4.30 -14.01
N MET A 128 3.65 -4.19 -15.19
CA MET A 128 4.38 -2.98 -15.58
C MET A 128 3.51 -1.90 -16.24
N HIS A 129 2.55 -2.30 -17.07
CA HIS A 129 1.71 -1.33 -17.78
C HIS A 129 0.93 -0.45 -16.80
N PHE A 130 0.43 -1.02 -15.69
CA PHE A 130 -0.32 -0.24 -14.70
C PHE A 130 0.53 0.79 -13.94
N ARG A 131 1.85 0.57 -13.85
CA ARG A 131 2.78 1.51 -13.18
C ARG A 131 3.14 2.72 -14.04
N LYS A 132 2.89 2.66 -15.35
CA LYS A 132 2.98 3.83 -16.25
C LYS A 132 1.77 4.73 -16.16
N ILE A 133 0.66 4.23 -15.62
CA ILE A 133 -0.57 4.99 -15.50
C ILE A 133 -0.42 6.07 -14.42
N ARG A 134 -0.75 7.30 -14.76
CA ARG A 134 -0.89 8.44 -13.87
C ARG A 134 -2.37 8.62 -13.58
N PHE A 135 -2.78 8.19 -12.38
CA PHE A 135 -4.14 8.37 -11.88
C PHE A 135 -4.31 9.80 -11.36
N SER A 136 -5.43 10.43 -11.71
CA SER A 136 -5.78 11.76 -11.26
C SER A 136 -7.28 11.86 -11.00
N ASP A 137 -7.67 12.61 -9.98
CA ASP A 137 -9.07 12.80 -9.61
C ASP A 137 -9.22 14.02 -8.68
N GLU A 138 -10.45 14.53 -8.53
CA GLU A 138 -10.79 15.62 -7.65
C GLU A 138 -11.47 15.17 -6.34
N CYS A 139 -10.93 15.61 -5.21
CA CYS A 139 -11.52 15.37 -3.90
C CYS A 139 -11.95 16.68 -3.19
N HIS A 140 -13.01 16.56 -2.39
CA HIS A 140 -13.53 17.63 -1.54
C HIS A 140 -13.21 17.40 -0.07
N PHE A 141 -12.78 18.45 0.63
CA PHE A 141 -12.51 18.45 2.07
C PHE A 141 -13.44 19.42 2.80
N GLY A 142 -14.25 18.91 3.71
CA GLY A 142 -15.22 19.72 4.47
C GLY A 142 -14.70 20.17 5.83
N PHE A 143 -15.20 21.31 6.30
CA PHE A 143 -14.97 21.82 7.66
C PHE A 143 -15.65 20.97 8.74
N GLY A 144 -15.24 21.21 9.98
CA GLY A 144 -15.83 20.60 11.17
C GLY A 144 -15.41 19.16 11.44
N PRO A 145 -15.92 18.57 12.54
CA PRO A 145 -15.72 17.16 12.85
C PRO A 145 -16.48 16.29 11.84
N GLN A 146 -15.76 15.51 11.04
CA GLN A 146 -16.38 14.55 10.13
C GLN A 146 -16.67 13.24 10.88
N GLY A 147 -17.92 13.05 11.31
CA GLY A 147 -18.40 11.79 11.86
C GLY A 147 -19.41 11.93 13.00
N LYS A 148 -19.77 10.79 13.60
CA LYS A 148 -20.57 10.76 14.83
C LYS A 148 -19.65 11.04 16.03
N LEU A 149 -19.92 12.11 16.78
CA LEU A 149 -19.25 12.36 18.05
C LEU A 149 -19.80 11.38 19.10
N TRP A 150 -18.95 10.53 19.65
CA TRP A 150 -19.36 9.62 20.72
C TRP A 150 -19.28 10.36 22.06
N VAL A 151 -20.45 10.70 22.60
CA VAL A 151 -20.56 11.32 23.93
C VAL A 151 -20.85 10.22 24.96
N ILE A 152 -19.88 9.92 25.81
CA ILE A 152 -20.08 9.01 26.94
C ILE A 152 -20.73 9.81 28.06
N ARG A 153 -21.97 9.44 28.41
CA ARG A 153 -22.74 10.02 29.52
C ARG A 153 -22.79 9.05 30.68
N ARG A 154 -22.87 9.54 31.92
CA ARG A 154 -23.15 8.68 33.07
C ARG A 154 -24.54 8.03 32.92
N PRO A 155 -24.79 6.86 33.52
CA PRO A 155 -26.15 6.39 33.71
C PRO A 155 -26.97 7.56 34.29
N TRP A 156 -28.18 7.81 33.79
CA TRP A 156 -29.09 8.93 34.14
C TRP A 156 -28.94 10.25 33.37
N GLU A 157 -27.79 10.57 32.77
CA GLU A 157 -27.58 11.84 32.03
C GLU A 157 -28.14 11.83 30.58
N ARG A 158 -28.73 10.71 30.14
CA ARG A 158 -29.32 10.59 28.79
C ARG A 158 -30.51 11.53 28.59
N HIS A 159 -31.33 11.72 29.63
CA HIS A 159 -32.55 12.52 29.59
C HIS A 159 -32.43 13.83 30.38
N CYS A 160 -31.24 14.14 30.91
CA CYS A 160 -31.01 15.39 31.62
C CYS A 160 -31.03 16.55 30.61
N PRO A 161 -31.99 17.49 30.70
CA PRO A 161 -32.09 18.62 29.77
C PRO A 161 -30.80 19.45 29.74
N ASP A 162 -30.17 19.64 30.90
CA ASP A 162 -28.90 20.38 31.03
C ASP A 162 -27.70 19.65 30.39
N CYS A 163 -27.81 18.34 30.15
CA CYS A 163 -26.77 17.54 29.48
C CYS A 163 -27.08 17.26 28.01
N ILE A 164 -28.25 17.66 27.51
CA ILE A 164 -28.60 17.58 26.10
C ILE A 164 -28.07 18.84 25.42
N ILE A 165 -26.93 18.70 24.74
CA ILE A 165 -26.43 19.72 23.82
C ILE A 165 -27.30 19.62 22.57
N GLU A 166 -28.14 20.63 22.33
CA GLU A 166 -28.84 20.75 21.06
C GLU A 166 -27.81 20.90 19.95
N LYS A 167 -27.95 20.09 18.89
CA LYS A 167 -27.07 20.19 17.74
C LYS A 167 -27.42 21.50 17.03
N GLU A 168 -26.61 22.53 17.24
CA GLU A 168 -26.72 23.75 16.44
C GLU A 168 -26.61 23.38 14.95
N GLU A 169 -27.49 23.96 14.13
CA GLU A 169 -27.37 23.90 12.68
C GLU A 169 -25.96 24.38 12.30
N PRO A 170 -25.20 23.62 11.47
CA PRO A 170 -23.87 24.06 11.06
C PRO A 170 -23.98 25.45 10.43
N ALA A 171 -23.13 26.39 10.86
CA ALA A 171 -23.08 27.71 10.25
C ALA A 171 -22.73 27.57 8.76
N GLU A 172 -23.05 28.54 7.91
CA GLU A 172 -22.76 28.42 6.47
C GLU A 172 -21.27 28.22 6.17
N LYS A 173 -20.40 28.79 7.01
CA LYS A 173 -18.96 28.51 6.96
C LYS A 173 -18.65 27.02 7.16
N ASP A 174 -19.39 26.30 8.01
CA ASP A 174 -19.18 24.89 8.33
C ASP A 174 -19.66 23.96 7.20
N LYS A 175 -20.53 24.46 6.33
CA LYS A 175 -20.94 23.78 5.08
C LYS A 175 -19.92 23.98 3.95
N LYS A 176 -18.92 24.84 4.14
CA LYS A 176 -17.89 25.09 3.14
C LYS A 176 -17.08 23.83 2.89
N ARG A 177 -16.99 23.46 1.61
CA ARG A 177 -16.11 22.41 1.11
C ARG A 177 -14.96 23.10 0.41
N LEU A 178 -13.76 22.84 0.88
CA LEU A 178 -12.56 23.16 0.15
C LEU A 178 -12.39 22.16 -0.98
N HIS A 179 -12.33 22.70 -2.18
CA HIS A 179 -11.83 22.00 -3.35
C HIS A 179 -10.31 22.14 -3.37
N CYS A 180 -9.60 21.25 -4.07
CA CYS A 180 -8.18 21.45 -4.37
C CYS A 180 -7.91 22.72 -5.24
N ASN A 181 -8.95 23.50 -5.58
CA ASN A 181 -8.84 24.82 -6.21
C ASN A 181 -9.64 25.88 -5.42
N ASN A 182 -9.25 27.15 -5.52
CA ASN A 182 -9.82 28.24 -4.73
C ASN A 182 -11.25 28.68 -5.18
N ASN A 183 -11.81 28.14 -6.26
CA ASN A 183 -13.00 28.71 -6.91
C ASN A 183 -14.23 27.81 -6.98
N GLY A 184 -14.20 26.61 -6.37
CA GLY A 184 -15.38 25.76 -6.17
C GLY A 184 -15.98 25.12 -7.44
N LYS A 185 -15.53 25.51 -8.63
CA LYS A 185 -15.78 24.84 -9.91
C LYS A 185 -14.54 24.92 -10.78
N MET A 186 -14.06 23.78 -11.28
CA MET A 186 -12.97 23.70 -12.24
C MET A 186 -13.57 23.75 -13.65
N SER A 187 -13.28 24.78 -14.44
CA SER A 187 -13.58 24.73 -15.87
C SER A 187 -12.49 23.95 -16.60
N LEU A 188 -12.83 23.37 -17.76
CA LEU A 188 -11.86 22.65 -18.60
C LEU A 188 -10.63 23.52 -18.93
N GLN A 189 -10.84 24.81 -19.21
CA GLN A 189 -9.76 25.74 -19.50
C GLN A 189 -8.85 25.96 -18.27
N ILE A 190 -9.42 26.10 -17.08
CA ILE A 190 -8.64 26.23 -15.84
C ILE A 190 -7.87 24.94 -15.55
N TYR A 191 -8.49 23.77 -15.76
CA TYR A 191 -7.84 22.48 -15.60
C TYR A 191 -6.64 22.35 -16.54
N ARG A 192 -6.84 22.67 -17.82
CA ARG A 192 -5.77 22.68 -18.82
C ARG A 192 -4.62 23.61 -18.44
N ASP A 193 -4.94 24.87 -18.14
CA ASP A 193 -3.92 25.91 -17.95
C ASP A 193 -3.17 25.77 -16.61
N LYS A 194 -3.86 25.30 -15.56
CA LYS A 194 -3.29 25.25 -14.20
C LYS A 194 -2.81 23.88 -13.77
N ILE A 195 -3.32 22.79 -14.35
CA ILE A 195 -2.98 21.43 -13.96
C ILE A 195 -2.26 20.72 -15.11
N LEU A 196 -2.89 20.59 -16.28
CA LEU A 196 -2.31 19.81 -17.39
C LEU A 196 -1.03 20.43 -17.92
N GLU A 197 -1.02 21.71 -18.31
CA GLU A 197 0.15 22.34 -18.91
C GLU A 197 1.37 22.39 -17.94
N PRO A 198 1.20 22.77 -16.66
CA PRO A 198 2.34 22.81 -15.74
C PRO A 198 2.84 21.42 -15.32
N VAL A 199 1.94 20.45 -15.16
CA VAL A 199 2.29 19.12 -14.63
C VAL A 199 2.55 18.14 -15.77
N VAL A 200 1.56 17.88 -16.62
CA VAL A 200 1.64 16.94 -17.74
C VAL A 200 2.58 17.47 -18.83
N GLY A 201 2.51 18.77 -19.14
CA GLY A 201 3.43 19.41 -20.09
C GLY A 201 4.89 19.30 -19.64
N HIS A 202 5.15 19.31 -18.33
CA HIS A 202 6.49 19.09 -17.79
C HIS A 202 6.98 17.65 -17.97
N TRP A 203 6.10 16.66 -17.77
CA TRP A 203 6.41 15.24 -18.03
C TRP A 203 6.71 15.00 -19.52
N LEU A 204 5.91 15.59 -20.41
CA LEU A 204 6.13 15.52 -21.85
C LEU A 204 7.48 16.14 -22.27
N ARG A 205 7.81 17.32 -21.75
CA ARG A 205 9.11 17.99 -22.03
C ARG A 205 10.31 17.19 -21.53
N LYS A 206 10.14 16.41 -20.46
CA LYS A 206 11.16 15.49 -19.95
C LYS A 206 11.27 14.19 -20.76
N GLY A 207 10.31 13.91 -21.64
CA GLY A 207 10.22 12.62 -22.32
C GLY A 207 9.90 11.48 -21.37
N GLU A 208 9.12 11.75 -20.30
CA GLU A 208 8.61 10.68 -19.45
C GLU A 208 7.61 9.83 -20.23
N ASP A 209 7.71 8.51 -20.03
CA ASP A 209 6.80 7.53 -20.61
C ASP A 209 5.68 7.25 -19.61
N PHE A 210 4.46 7.67 -19.95
CA PHE A 210 3.29 7.57 -19.07
C PHE A 210 2.00 7.45 -19.86
N ILE A 211 1.00 6.84 -19.23
CA ILE A 211 -0.39 6.80 -19.70
C ILE A 211 -1.19 7.67 -18.73
N LEU A 212 -2.02 8.56 -19.23
CA LEU A 212 -2.83 9.42 -18.36
C LEU A 212 -4.20 8.78 -18.17
N GLU A 213 -4.63 8.61 -16.92
CA GLU A 213 -6.00 8.18 -16.63
C GLU A 213 -6.84 9.44 -16.38
N GLU A 214 -7.74 9.72 -17.32
CA GLU A 214 -8.62 10.88 -17.32
C GLU A 214 -9.96 10.52 -17.98
N ASP A 215 -11.01 11.21 -17.53
CA ASP A 215 -12.37 11.05 -18.04
C ASP A 215 -12.60 11.63 -19.45
N ASN A 216 -11.66 12.44 -19.99
CA ASN A 216 -11.82 13.17 -21.25
C ASN A 216 -10.71 12.87 -22.28
N ASP A 217 -11.08 12.93 -23.56
CA ASP A 217 -10.14 12.78 -24.68
C ASP A 217 -9.32 14.06 -24.89
N ASN A 218 -8.05 14.00 -24.50
CA ASN A 218 -7.09 15.09 -24.62
C ASN A 218 -5.98 14.81 -25.67
N GLY A 219 -6.17 13.79 -26.52
CA GLY A 219 -5.17 13.39 -27.52
C GLY A 219 -3.89 12.76 -26.95
N LEU A 220 -3.91 12.36 -25.67
CA LEU A 220 -2.87 11.58 -24.99
C LEU A 220 -3.28 10.10 -24.96
N GLU A 221 -2.32 9.21 -24.76
CA GLU A 221 -2.64 7.81 -24.45
C GLU A 221 -3.43 7.76 -23.14
N SER A 222 -4.68 7.29 -23.25
CA SER A 222 -5.63 7.26 -22.13
C SER A 222 -5.84 5.84 -21.62
N TYR A 223 -5.88 5.71 -20.30
CA TYR A 223 -6.33 4.47 -19.66
C TYR A 223 -7.86 4.44 -19.63
N PHE A 224 -8.45 3.37 -20.13
CA PHE A 224 -9.90 3.20 -20.10
C PHE A 224 -10.37 2.92 -18.67
N ASN A 225 -11.14 3.85 -18.10
CA ASN A 225 -11.81 3.67 -16.83
C ASN A 225 -13.32 3.41 -17.04
N CYS A 226 -13.87 2.45 -16.31
CA CYS A 226 -15.30 2.16 -16.35
C CYS A 226 -16.03 3.20 -15.48
N PRO A 227 -17.15 3.78 -15.95
CA PRO A 227 -17.95 4.68 -15.12
C PRO A 227 -18.32 4.06 -13.77
N SER A 228 -18.34 4.86 -12.70
CA SER A 228 -18.72 4.42 -11.35
C SER A 228 -17.89 3.27 -10.78
N SER A 229 -16.61 3.15 -11.16
CA SER A 229 -15.75 2.04 -10.75
C SER A 229 -14.55 2.48 -9.89
N PRO A 230 -14.80 3.03 -8.69
CA PRO A 230 -13.73 3.56 -7.83
C PRO A 230 -12.72 2.49 -7.38
N ASP A 231 -13.13 1.21 -7.39
CA ASP A 231 -12.27 0.06 -7.04
C ASP A 231 -11.01 -0.02 -7.93
N PHE A 232 -11.07 0.48 -9.17
CA PHE A 232 -9.96 0.44 -10.12
C PHE A 232 -9.03 1.66 -10.08
N VAL A 233 -9.34 2.65 -9.25
CA VAL A 233 -8.64 3.94 -9.25
C VAL A 233 -7.90 4.13 -7.93
N PRO A 234 -6.58 3.85 -7.86
CA PRO A 234 -5.80 3.96 -6.62
C PRO A 234 -5.86 5.34 -5.94
N ILE A 235 -6.15 6.40 -6.71
CA ILE A 235 -6.27 7.77 -6.19
C ILE A 235 -7.38 7.90 -5.13
N GLU A 236 -8.47 7.14 -5.25
CA GLU A 236 -9.56 7.13 -4.27
C GLU A 236 -9.13 6.57 -2.91
N LYS A 237 -8.24 5.57 -2.95
CA LYS A 237 -7.56 5.03 -1.77
C LYS A 237 -6.55 6.04 -1.21
N ALA A 238 -5.82 6.74 -2.08
CA ALA A 238 -4.87 7.79 -1.67
C ALA A 238 -5.56 8.91 -0.89
N TRP A 239 -6.76 9.33 -1.30
CA TRP A 239 -7.53 10.36 -0.58
C TRP A 239 -7.96 9.97 0.83
N GLN A 240 -8.00 8.68 1.17
CA GLN A 240 -8.41 8.25 2.51
C GLN A 240 -7.45 8.73 3.59
N LEU A 241 -6.14 8.80 3.32
CA LEU A 241 -5.16 9.19 4.34
C LEU A 241 -5.30 10.68 4.73
N PRO A 242 -5.32 11.65 3.78
CA PRO A 242 -5.69 13.03 4.09
C PRO A 242 -7.04 13.16 4.82
N LYS A 243 -8.06 12.41 4.37
CA LYS A 243 -9.38 12.40 5.04
C LYS A 243 -9.28 11.91 6.50
N GLN A 244 -8.44 10.93 6.80
CA GLN A 244 -8.22 10.46 8.17
C GLN A 244 -7.55 11.51 9.06
N TYR A 245 -6.57 12.27 8.53
CA TYR A 245 -5.95 13.38 9.27
C TYR A 245 -6.98 14.45 9.62
N LEU A 246 -7.86 14.79 8.67
CA LEU A 246 -8.95 15.73 8.86
C LEU A 246 -10.05 15.25 9.83
N ARG A 247 -10.27 13.94 9.96
CA ARG A 247 -11.27 13.38 10.89
C ARG A 247 -10.84 13.48 12.35
N LYS A 248 -9.53 13.48 12.62
CA LYS A 248 -8.98 13.48 13.99
C LYS A 248 -9.01 14.84 14.67
N ARG A 249 -9.23 15.94 13.93
CA ARG A 249 -9.14 17.31 14.43
C ARG A 249 -10.39 18.11 14.06
N GLY A 250 -10.91 18.89 15.00
CA GLY A 250 -11.95 19.88 14.70
C GLY A 250 -11.28 21.07 14.02
N LYS A 251 -11.73 21.39 12.80
CA LYS A 251 -11.08 22.35 11.91
C LYS A 251 -12.09 23.32 11.33
N TRP A 252 -11.74 24.61 11.32
CA TRP A 252 -12.72 25.66 11.06
C TRP A 252 -12.19 26.79 10.17
N ASP A 253 -10.97 26.68 9.66
CA ASP A 253 -10.39 27.62 8.70
C ASP A 253 -9.68 26.90 7.53
N ASP A 254 -9.45 27.66 6.46
CA ASP A 254 -8.92 27.12 5.21
C ASP A 254 -7.44 26.70 5.32
N GLU A 255 -6.67 27.41 6.13
CA GLU A 255 -5.22 27.19 6.27
C GLU A 255 -4.95 25.92 7.06
N GLU A 256 -5.70 25.70 8.15
CA GLU A 256 -5.63 24.47 8.93
C GLU A 256 -6.05 23.25 8.09
N VAL A 257 -7.16 23.35 7.33
CA VAL A 257 -7.60 22.24 6.47
C VAL A 257 -6.54 21.93 5.42
N ARG A 258 -5.96 22.94 4.77
CA ARG A 258 -4.90 22.75 3.77
C ARG A 258 -3.68 22.07 4.40
N GLY A 259 -3.18 22.60 5.53
CA GLY A 259 -2.02 22.03 6.21
C GLY A 259 -2.22 20.56 6.61
N LEU A 260 -3.41 20.19 7.07
CA LEU A 260 -3.75 18.80 7.40
C LEU A 260 -3.83 17.89 6.17
N VAL A 261 -4.37 18.40 5.05
CA VAL A 261 -4.41 17.65 3.80
C VAL A 261 -2.99 17.40 3.28
N GLU A 262 -2.14 18.42 3.31
CA GLU A 262 -0.74 18.32 2.91
C GLU A 262 0.04 17.36 3.82
N GLU A 263 -0.15 17.43 5.14
CA GLU A 263 0.45 16.50 6.11
C GLU A 263 0.02 15.05 5.84
N GLY A 264 -1.28 14.83 5.62
CA GLY A 264 -1.83 13.51 5.31
C GLY A 264 -1.37 12.97 3.96
N TRP A 265 -1.19 13.83 2.96
CA TRP A 265 -0.66 13.45 1.65
C TRP A 265 0.83 13.11 1.73
N ALA A 266 1.62 13.92 2.43
CA ALA A 266 3.05 13.68 2.63
C ALA A 266 3.34 12.39 3.43
N ALA A 267 2.40 11.95 4.27
CA ALA A 267 2.49 10.68 4.99
C ALA A 267 2.28 9.44 4.10
N LEU A 268 1.76 9.60 2.88
CA LEU A 268 1.53 8.50 1.96
C LEU A 268 2.84 8.10 1.27
N SER A 269 3.27 6.84 1.46
CA SER A 269 4.49 6.35 0.82
C SER A 269 4.25 5.88 -0.61
N GLN A 270 5.23 6.10 -1.50
CA GLN A 270 5.19 5.57 -2.86
C GLN A 270 5.09 4.03 -2.89
N GLU A 271 5.65 3.34 -1.90
CA GLU A 271 5.52 1.88 -1.75
C GLU A 271 4.05 1.47 -1.54
N THR A 272 3.30 2.23 -0.74
CA THR A 272 1.87 1.99 -0.52
C THR A 272 1.09 2.18 -1.81
N ILE A 273 1.33 3.28 -2.54
CA ILE A 273 0.69 3.55 -3.83
C ILE A 273 0.99 2.42 -4.82
N ASN A 274 2.27 2.02 -4.93
CA ASN A 274 2.69 0.93 -5.79
C ASN A 274 1.97 -0.39 -5.45
N SER A 275 1.75 -0.66 -4.16
CA SER A 275 1.03 -1.87 -3.74
C SER A 275 -0.43 -1.88 -4.18
N TRP A 276 -1.08 -0.71 -4.29
CA TRP A 276 -2.44 -0.60 -4.83
C TRP A 276 -2.46 -0.76 -6.34
N VAL A 277 -1.50 -0.17 -7.04
CA VAL A 277 -1.34 -0.33 -8.50
C VAL A 277 -1.11 -1.79 -8.87
N ASP A 278 -0.27 -2.49 -8.10
CA ASP A 278 0.01 -3.92 -8.31
C ASP A 278 -1.22 -4.82 -8.09
N GLN A 279 -2.25 -4.35 -7.38
CA GLN A 279 -3.50 -5.09 -7.16
C GLN A 279 -4.48 -4.94 -8.31
N ILE A 280 -4.38 -3.90 -9.15
CA ILE A 280 -5.33 -3.64 -10.26
C ILE A 280 -5.57 -4.88 -11.14
N PRO A 281 -4.56 -5.66 -11.57
CA PRO A 281 -4.80 -6.87 -12.35
C PRO A 281 -5.72 -7.88 -11.66
N GLN A 282 -5.62 -8.02 -10.34
CA GLN A 282 -6.45 -8.92 -9.57
C GLN A 282 -7.86 -8.35 -9.40
N ILE A 283 -8.00 -7.06 -9.09
CA ILE A 283 -9.31 -6.38 -8.99
C ILE A 283 -10.06 -6.51 -10.32
N LEU A 284 -9.39 -6.34 -11.46
CA LEU A 284 -9.98 -6.55 -12.79
C LEU A 284 -10.43 -7.99 -13.01
N GLN A 285 -9.62 -8.97 -12.59
CA GLN A 285 -10.01 -10.37 -12.69
C GLN A 285 -11.23 -10.68 -11.82
N ASP A 286 -11.25 -10.19 -10.58
CA ASP A 286 -12.35 -10.40 -9.65
C ASP A 286 -13.65 -9.75 -10.19
N CYS A 287 -13.55 -8.58 -10.82
CA CYS A 287 -14.70 -7.94 -11.47
C CYS A 287 -15.23 -8.77 -12.65
N ILE A 288 -14.34 -9.34 -13.46
CA ILE A 288 -14.74 -10.26 -14.54
C ILE A 288 -15.43 -11.50 -13.95
N ASP A 289 -14.85 -12.09 -12.91
CA ASP A 289 -15.36 -13.30 -12.25
C ASP A 289 -16.71 -13.04 -11.55
N LEU A 290 -16.95 -11.80 -11.12
CA LEU A 290 -18.20 -11.32 -10.53
C LEU A 290 -19.17 -10.71 -11.56
N GLU A 291 -18.94 -10.90 -12.86
CA GLU A 291 -19.78 -10.41 -13.96
C GLU A 291 -20.05 -8.90 -13.91
N GLY A 292 -19.06 -8.11 -13.51
CA GLY A 292 -19.15 -6.65 -13.41
C GLY A 292 -19.61 -6.11 -12.05
N ALA A 293 -19.81 -6.96 -11.04
CA ALA A 293 -20.16 -6.49 -9.70
C ALA A 293 -18.95 -5.90 -8.94
N MET A 294 -19.23 -5.06 -7.93
CA MET A 294 -18.20 -4.47 -7.07
C MET A 294 -17.39 -5.55 -6.35
N THR A 295 -16.08 -5.36 -6.32
CA THR A 295 -15.12 -6.37 -5.86
C THR A 295 -14.82 -6.26 -4.37
N GLY A 296 -15.08 -5.10 -3.76
CA GLY A 296 -14.96 -4.88 -2.31
C GLY A 296 -13.52 -4.69 -1.80
N HIS A 297 -12.57 -4.38 -2.70
CA HIS A 297 -11.15 -4.14 -2.40
C HIS A 297 -10.85 -2.76 -1.82
#